data_AF-A0A673GEC5-F1
#
_entry.id   AF-A0A673GEC5-F1
#
_cell.length_a   1.000
_cell.length_b   1.000
_cell.length_c   1.000
_cell.angle_alpha   90.00
_cell.angle_beta   90.00
_cell.angle_gamma   90.00
#
_symmetry.space_group_name_H-M   'P 1'
#
loop_
_entity.id
_entity.type
_entity.pdbx_description
1 polymer ?
#
loop_
_entity_poly.entity_id
_entity_poly.type
_entity_poly.pdbx_seq_one_letter_code
_entity_poly.pdbx_strand_id
1 'polypeptide(L)'
;MGSHLVRSYITERDATPDPTKPSAYDPHLGFPERKEREMVATQEQMNLAMLPVEQRDYCSHYLLKLLKCKRDNFPNFLACKHERHDWDYCEHQDYVMRMKEYERERRLNLRKKRFEANAA
;
A
#
# COMPACT_ATOMS: atom_id res chain seq x y z
N MET A 1 0.79 16.38 7.63
CA MET A 1 -0.35 15.48 7.30
C MET A 1 -1.11 15.18 8.59
N GLY A 2 -2.31 15.75 8.77
CA GLY A 2 -3.05 15.58 10.05
C GLY A 2 -4.47 16.17 10.04
N SER A 3 -4.79 17.01 9.05
CA SER A 3 -6.15 17.54 8.84
C SER A 3 -7.21 16.46 8.61
N HIS A 4 -6.83 15.28 8.13
CA HIS A 4 -7.75 14.15 7.98
C HIS A 4 -8.36 13.70 9.31
N LEU A 5 -7.64 13.84 10.44
CA LEU A 5 -8.16 13.52 11.77
C LEU A 5 -9.21 14.53 12.22
N VAL A 6 -8.97 15.83 12.01
CA VAL A 6 -9.98 16.87 12.27
C VAL A 6 -11.23 16.59 11.43
N ARG A 7 -11.04 16.14 10.19
CA ARG A 7 -12.14 15.80 9.31
C ARG A 7 -12.92 14.57 9.76
N SER A 8 -12.24 13.53 10.23
CA SER A 8 -12.90 12.30 10.71
C SER A 8 -13.59 12.49 12.04
N TYR A 9 -13.06 13.34 12.93
CA TYR A 9 -13.61 13.52 14.27
C TYR A 9 -14.55 14.72 14.40
N ILE A 10 -14.41 15.78 13.60
CA ILE A 10 -15.14 17.04 13.81
C ILE A 10 -16.04 17.38 12.63
N THR A 11 -15.50 17.50 11.42
CA THR A 11 -16.25 18.15 10.33
C THR A 11 -17.05 17.21 9.44
N GLU A 12 -16.51 16.07 9.02
CA GLU A 12 -17.11 15.22 7.97
C GLU A 12 -17.03 13.73 8.30
N ARG A 13 -17.60 13.36 9.46
CA ARG A 13 -17.57 11.99 10.01
C ARG A 13 -18.05 10.93 9.01
N ASP A 14 -19.17 11.16 8.34
CA ASP A 14 -19.74 10.16 7.42
C ASP A 14 -19.10 10.18 6.01
N ALA A 15 -18.20 11.12 5.71
CA ALA A 15 -17.51 11.13 4.42
C ALA A 15 -16.10 10.51 4.50
N THR A 16 -15.49 10.49 5.68
CA THR A 16 -14.18 9.90 5.91
C THR A 16 -14.26 8.38 5.98
N PRO A 17 -13.42 7.64 5.24
CA PRO A 17 -13.36 6.19 5.35
C PRO A 17 -12.73 5.75 6.68
N ASP A 18 -13.21 4.64 7.20
CA ASP A 18 -12.75 4.02 8.46
C ASP A 18 -11.54 3.12 8.16
N PRO A 19 -10.35 3.36 8.76
CA PRO A 19 -9.14 2.62 8.44
C PRO A 19 -9.18 1.15 8.90
N THR A 20 -10.08 0.79 9.82
CA THR A 20 -10.18 -0.58 10.33
C THR A 20 -11.02 -1.49 9.44
N LYS A 21 -11.89 -0.90 8.61
CA LYS A 21 -12.81 -1.63 7.75
C LYS A 21 -12.21 -1.78 6.35
N PRO A 22 -12.50 -2.89 5.66
CA PRO A 22 -12.17 -3.00 4.25
C PRO A 22 -12.97 -1.97 3.44
N SER A 23 -12.49 -1.66 2.24
CA SER A 23 -13.14 -0.70 1.36
C SER A 23 -14.59 -1.10 1.07
N ALA A 24 -15.54 -0.19 1.25
CA ALA A 24 -16.97 -0.48 1.07
C ALA A 24 -17.42 -0.61 -0.40
N TYR A 25 -16.55 -0.25 -1.36
CA TYR A 25 -16.87 -0.19 -2.78
C TYR A 25 -16.19 -1.28 -3.58
N ASP A 26 -16.86 -1.76 -4.63
CA ASP A 26 -16.29 -2.69 -5.61
C ASP A 26 -14.97 -2.14 -6.20
N PRO A 27 -13.88 -2.93 -6.21
CA PRO A 27 -12.63 -2.63 -6.91
C PRO A 27 -12.77 -2.20 -8.38
N HIS A 28 -13.78 -2.69 -9.10
CA HIS A 28 -14.01 -2.39 -10.52
C HIS A 28 -14.85 -1.13 -10.75
N LEU A 29 -15.48 -0.57 -9.72
CA LEU A 29 -16.30 0.62 -9.87
C LEU A 29 -15.47 1.82 -10.37
N GLY A 30 -15.76 2.26 -11.60
CA GLY A 30 -15.08 3.39 -12.25
C GLY A 30 -13.82 3.02 -13.03
N PHE A 31 -13.49 1.73 -13.16
CA PHE A 31 -12.38 1.24 -13.97
C PHE A 31 -12.92 0.29 -15.04
N PRO A 32 -12.73 0.56 -16.35
CA PRO A 32 -13.18 -0.35 -17.41
C PRO A 32 -12.41 -1.68 -17.35
N GLU A 33 -11.10 -1.64 -17.12
CA GLU A 33 -10.25 -2.81 -16.89
C GLU A 33 -9.21 -2.47 -15.82
N ARG A 34 -9.18 -3.23 -14.72
CA ARG A 34 -8.22 -3.07 -13.62
C ARG A 34 -7.27 -4.26 -13.61
N LYS A 35 -5.98 -4.00 -13.80
CA LYS A 35 -4.94 -5.04 -13.70
C LYS A 35 -4.66 -5.39 -12.25
N GLU A 36 -4.48 -6.68 -11.99
CA GLU A 36 -4.06 -7.18 -10.69
C GLU A 36 -2.58 -6.89 -10.45
N ARG A 37 -2.17 -6.88 -9.18
CA ARG A 37 -0.77 -6.70 -8.81
C ARG A 37 -0.04 -8.02 -8.99
N GLU A 38 1.09 -7.98 -9.67
CA GLU A 38 1.91 -9.17 -9.94
C GLU A 38 2.87 -9.43 -8.77
N MET A 39 2.83 -10.64 -8.21
CA MET A 39 3.80 -11.10 -7.22
C MET A 39 5.01 -11.70 -7.94
N VAL A 40 6.17 -11.04 -7.83
CA VAL A 40 7.41 -11.50 -8.49
C VAL A 40 8.12 -12.60 -7.68
N ALA A 41 8.12 -12.49 -6.34
CA ALA A 41 8.74 -13.49 -5.47
C ALA A 41 7.83 -14.71 -5.29
N THR A 42 8.37 -15.91 -5.41
CA THR A 42 7.60 -17.13 -5.13
C THR A 42 7.45 -17.35 -3.62
N GLN A 43 6.35 -17.97 -3.21
CA GLN A 43 6.09 -18.23 -1.79
C GLN A 43 7.15 -19.15 -1.15
N GLU A 44 7.65 -20.11 -1.92
CA GLU A 44 8.74 -21.00 -1.50
C GLU A 44 10.04 -20.23 -1.22
N GLN A 45 10.40 -19.27 -2.08
CA GLN A 45 11.59 -18.43 -1.87
C GLN A 45 11.50 -17.61 -0.58
N MET A 46 10.32 -17.04 -0.28
CA MET A 46 10.10 -16.27 0.96
C MET A 46 10.16 -17.16 2.21
N ASN A 47 9.66 -18.41 2.11
CA ASN A 47 9.73 -19.37 3.20
C ASN A 47 11.17 -19.83 3.48
N LEU A 48 11.94 -20.12 2.42
CA LEU A 48 13.36 -20.50 2.54
C LEU A 48 14.22 -19.38 3.14
N ALA A 49 13.91 -18.14 2.81
CA ALA A 49 14.57 -16.96 3.39
C ALA A 49 14.08 -16.63 4.81
N MET A 50 13.11 -17.39 5.35
CA MET A 50 12.52 -17.19 6.68
C MET A 50 12.08 -15.74 6.93
N LEU A 51 11.42 -15.14 5.95
CA LEU A 51 10.94 -13.75 6.09
C LEU A 51 9.82 -13.66 7.13
N PRO A 52 9.81 -12.60 7.98
CA PRO A 52 8.67 -12.26 8.82
C PRO A 52 7.41 -12.06 7.98
N VAL A 53 6.24 -12.39 8.52
CA VAL A 53 4.96 -12.30 7.79
C VAL A 53 4.68 -10.88 7.30
N GLU A 54 5.04 -9.87 8.08
CA GLU A 54 4.88 -8.46 7.75
C GLU A 54 5.74 -7.99 6.56
N GLN A 55 6.77 -8.74 6.19
CA GLN A 55 7.69 -8.40 5.09
C GLN A 55 7.41 -9.25 3.83
N ARG A 56 6.32 -10.04 3.83
CA ARG A 56 5.92 -10.91 2.71
C ARG A 56 4.97 -10.18 1.77
N ASP A 57 5.35 -8.97 1.40
CA ASP A 57 4.56 -8.09 0.55
C ASP A 57 4.95 -8.23 -0.94
N TYR A 58 4.27 -7.49 -1.83
CA TYR A 58 4.58 -7.44 -3.26
C TYR A 58 6.05 -7.02 -3.53
N CYS A 59 6.62 -6.24 -2.61
CA CYS A 59 7.99 -5.73 -2.67
C CYS A 59 9.08 -6.71 -2.19
N SER A 60 8.71 -7.88 -1.65
CA SER A 60 9.63 -8.85 -1.01
C SER A 60 10.80 -9.32 -1.89
N HIS A 61 10.68 -9.27 -3.21
CA HIS A 61 11.75 -9.62 -4.15
C HIS A 61 12.99 -8.72 -4.04
N TYR A 62 12.83 -7.44 -3.69
CA TYR A 62 13.97 -6.55 -3.42
C TYR A 62 14.62 -6.86 -2.07
N LEU A 63 13.81 -7.18 -1.06
CA LEU A 63 14.30 -7.58 0.25
C LEU A 63 15.19 -8.83 0.17
N LEU A 64 14.80 -9.83 -0.64
CA LEU A 64 15.61 -11.02 -0.87
C LEU A 64 16.99 -10.68 -1.46
N LYS A 65 17.05 -9.73 -2.42
CA LYS A 65 18.32 -9.27 -3.01
C LYS A 65 19.20 -8.59 -1.95
N LEU A 66 18.61 -7.69 -1.18
CA LEU A 66 19.26 -6.96 -0.09
C LEU A 66 19.86 -7.92 0.95
N LEU A 67 19.11 -8.94 1.37
CA LEU A 67 19.60 -9.95 2.32
C LEU A 67 20.75 -10.76 1.72
N LYS A 68 20.65 -11.12 0.44
CA LYS A 68 21.74 -11.81 -0.28
C LYS A 68 23.00 -10.95 -0.33
N CYS A 69 22.92 -9.69 -0.75
CA CYS A 69 24.09 -8.79 -0.80
C CYS A 69 24.73 -8.58 0.58
N LYS A 70 23.91 -8.43 1.65
CA LYS A 70 24.42 -8.32 3.01
C LYS A 70 25.22 -9.55 3.43
N ARG A 71 24.78 -10.75 3.04
CA ARG A 71 25.47 -12.00 3.34
C ARG A 71 26.78 -12.13 2.57
N ASP A 72 26.75 -11.78 1.28
CA ASP A 72 27.90 -11.97 0.37
C ASP A 72 29.01 -10.93 0.61
N ASN A 73 28.66 -9.71 1.05
CA ASN A 73 29.63 -8.61 1.26
C ASN A 73 30.06 -8.38 2.71
N PHE A 74 29.77 -9.30 3.64
CA PHE A 74 30.27 -9.19 5.01
C PHE A 74 31.82 -9.28 5.04
N PRO A 75 32.56 -8.34 5.68
CA PRO A 75 32.18 -7.38 6.72
C PRO A 75 31.85 -5.94 6.24
N ASN A 76 31.84 -5.68 4.94
CA ASN A 76 31.59 -4.34 4.41
C ASN A 76 30.10 -3.97 4.41
N PHE A 77 29.65 -3.36 5.50
CA PHE A 77 28.24 -2.97 5.69
C PHE A 77 27.72 -1.88 4.75
N LEU A 78 28.60 -1.14 4.07
CA LEU A 78 28.25 0.02 3.24
C LEU A 78 28.08 -0.31 1.76
N ALA A 79 28.46 -1.52 1.31
CA ALA A 79 28.43 -1.90 -0.09
C ALA A 79 27.00 -1.99 -0.68
N CYS A 80 26.01 -2.40 0.13
CA CYS A 80 24.66 -2.72 -0.34
C CYS A 80 23.66 -1.54 -0.23
N LYS A 81 24.06 -0.31 -0.56
CA LYS A 81 23.17 0.87 -0.46
C LYS A 81 22.14 0.93 -1.60
N HIS A 82 22.53 0.55 -2.82
CA HIS A 82 21.64 0.58 -3.97
C HIS A 82 20.44 -0.35 -3.79
N GLU A 83 20.69 -1.60 -3.38
CA GLU A 83 19.61 -2.56 -3.15
C GLU A 83 18.69 -2.18 -1.99
N ARG A 84 19.22 -1.48 -0.97
CA ARG A 84 18.39 -0.90 0.11
C ARG A 84 17.46 0.17 -0.46
N HIS A 85 18.01 1.10 -1.24
CA HIS A 85 17.21 2.15 -1.86
C HIS A 85 16.14 1.59 -2.80
N ASP A 86 16.45 0.53 -3.56
CA ASP A 86 15.46 -0.10 -4.43
C ASP A 86 14.29 -0.71 -3.66
N TRP A 87 14.59 -1.37 -2.52
CA TRP A 87 13.55 -1.86 -1.61
C TRP A 87 12.74 -0.72 -1.01
N ASP A 88 13.39 0.30 -0.43
CA ASP A 88 12.74 1.46 0.18
C ASP A 88 11.85 2.21 -0.82
N TYR A 89 12.30 2.33 -2.07
CA TYR A 89 11.55 2.99 -3.14
C TYR A 89 10.29 2.21 -3.50
N CYS A 90 10.39 0.89 -3.56
CA CYS A 90 9.26 0.02 -3.85
C CYS A 90 8.24 0.00 -2.69
N GLU A 91 8.68 -0.02 -1.43
CA GLU A 91 7.81 0.17 -0.25
C GLU A 91 7.10 1.54 -0.30
N HIS A 92 7.81 2.59 -0.71
CA HIS A 92 7.22 3.90 -0.92
C HIS A 92 6.15 3.89 -2.03
N GLN A 93 6.38 3.19 -3.14
CA GLN A 93 5.37 3.03 -4.19
C GLN A 93 4.12 2.29 -3.68
N ASP A 94 4.29 1.24 -2.88
CA ASP A 94 3.18 0.52 -2.25
C ASP A 94 2.40 1.41 -1.27
N TYR A 95 3.10 2.24 -0.49
CA TYR A 95 2.47 3.24 0.37
C TYR A 95 1.65 4.26 -0.43
N VAL A 96 2.20 4.77 -1.54
CA VAL A 96 1.47 5.68 -2.46
C VAL A 96 0.21 5.02 -3.02
N MET A 97 0.25 3.72 -3.32
CA MET A 97 -0.92 2.98 -3.78
C MET A 97 -2.01 2.90 -2.70
N ARG A 98 -1.65 2.63 -1.45
CA ARG A 98 -2.59 2.63 -0.31
C ARG A 98 -3.21 4.00 -0.08
N MET A 99 -2.42 5.08 -0.24
CA MET A 99 -2.93 6.45 -0.18
C MET A 99 -3.96 6.75 -1.27
N LYS A 100 -3.74 6.26 -2.50
CA LYS A 100 -4.70 6.38 -3.60
C LYS A 100 -6.00 5.64 -3.32
N GLU A 101 -5.93 4.47 -2.70
CA GLU A 101 -7.11 3.69 -2.29
C GLU A 101 -7.94 4.43 -1.22
N TYR A 102 -7.27 5.00 -0.21
CA TYR A 102 -7.92 5.84 0.81
C TYR A 102 -8.62 7.07 0.20
N GLU A 103 -7.92 7.80 -0.68
CA GLU A 103 -8.51 8.96 -1.35
C GLU A 103 -9.66 8.59 -2.28
N ARG A 104 -9.58 7.45 -2.98
CA ARG A 104 -10.65 6.94 -3.83
C ARG A 104 -11.92 6.74 -3.02
N GLU A 105 -11.84 6.03 -1.91
CA GLU A 105 -13.00 5.76 -1.05
C GLU A 105 -13.61 7.05 -0.50
N ARG A 106 -12.77 7.97 -0.01
CA ARG A 106 -13.20 9.30 0.42
C ARG A 106 -13.96 10.07 -0.66
N ARG A 107 -13.49 10.05 -1.91
CA ARG A 107 -14.14 10.75 -3.03
C ARG A 107 -15.46 10.07 -3.43
N LEU A 108 -15.53 8.75 -3.36
CA LEU A 108 -16.77 7.99 -3.62
C LEU A 108 -17.83 8.29 -2.55
N ASN A 109 -17.45 8.34 -1.27
CA ASN A 109 -18.36 8.74 -0.19
C ASN A 109 -18.92 10.15 -0.41
N LEU A 110 -18.06 11.12 -0.76
CA LEU A 110 -18.50 12.48 -1.08
C LEU A 110 -19.43 12.52 -2.29
N ARG A 111 -19.16 11.72 -3.32
CA ARG A 111 -20.02 11.63 -4.51
C ARG A 111 -21.39 11.05 -4.15
N LYS A 112 -21.44 10.01 -3.30
CA LYS A 112 -22.69 9.42 -2.80
C LYS A 112 -23.51 10.46 -2.04
N LYS A 113 -22.89 11.21 -1.12
CA LYS A 113 -23.54 12.31 -0.39
C LYS A 113 -24.13 13.38 -1.32
N ARG A 114 -23.42 13.74 -2.39
CA ARG A 114 -23.93 14.71 -3.39
C ARG A 114 -25.15 14.17 -4.13
N PHE A 115 -25.16 12.89 -4.49
CA PHE A 115 -26.34 12.28 -5.14
C PHE A 115 -27.54 12.21 -4.19
N GLU A 116 -27.33 11.85 -2.93
CA GLU A 116 -28.38 11.83 -1.91
C GLU A 116 -28.97 13.23 -1.68
N ALA A 117 -28.12 14.26 -1.61
CA ALA A 117 -28.56 15.65 -1.46
C ALA A 117 -29.31 16.20 -2.68
N ASN A 118 -29.00 15.73 -3.90
CA ASN A 118 -29.71 16.13 -5.11
C ASN A 118 -31.03 15.38 -5.32
N ALA A 119 -31.17 14.20 -4.70
CA ALA A 119 -32.38 13.39 -4.79
C ALA A 119 -33.43 13.75 -3.73
N ALA A 120 -33.02 14.45 -2.67
CA ALA A 120 -33.87 15.04 -1.64
C ALA A 120 -34.39 16.42 -2.08
#